data_AF-A0A117SB35-F1
#
_entry.id   AF-A0A117SB35-F1
#
_cell.length_a   1.000
_cell.length_b   1.000
_cell.length_c   1.000
_cell.angle_alpha   90.00
_cell.angle_beta   90.00
_cell.angle_gamma   90.00
#
_symmetry.space_group_name_H-M   'P 1'
#
loop_
_entity.id
_entity.type
_entity.pdbx_description
1 polymer ?
#
loop_
_entity_poly.entity_id
_entity_poly.type
_entity_poly.pdbx_seq_one_letter_code
_entity_poly.pdbx_strand_id
1 'polypeptide(L)'
;MQSTVLDSQKITPDIDTNNKIKLLDKVRITLRTNHYSKKTEIPELKKHLYELYKEHKTDLLKNKGETILLYSLARKYPNAGKEFGWQNAFSADKFIKDENSGLGVNSPLD
;
A
#
# COMPACT_ATOMS: atom_id res chain seq x y z
N MET A 1 33.64 -16.12 -13.14
CA MET A 1 34.01 -16.30 -11.71
C MET A 1 34.06 -14.90 -11.10
N GLN A 2 33.23 -14.45 -10.17
CA GLN A 2 32.20 -15.03 -9.33
C GLN A 2 31.15 -13.92 -9.06
N SER A 3 29.91 -14.34 -8.82
CA SER A 3 28.75 -13.54 -8.43
C SER A 3 28.95 -12.84 -7.08
N THR A 4 28.59 -11.57 -6.97
CA THR A 4 28.26 -10.95 -5.68
C THR A 4 26.77 -10.67 -5.62
N VAL A 5 26.08 -11.59 -4.96
CA VAL A 5 24.67 -11.55 -4.57
C VAL A 5 24.45 -10.28 -3.74
N LEU A 6 23.59 -9.37 -4.19
CA LEU A 6 23.06 -8.33 -3.30
C LEU A 6 22.19 -9.06 -2.27
N ASP A 7 22.76 -9.25 -1.09
CA ASP A 7 22.09 -9.78 0.08
C ASP A 7 20.79 -9.01 0.34
N SER A 8 19.70 -9.78 0.36
CA SER A 8 18.39 -9.35 0.81
C SER A 8 18.51 -8.79 2.23
N GLN A 9 18.59 -7.46 2.35
CA GLN A 9 18.41 -6.76 3.61
C GLN A 9 17.02 -7.13 4.14
N LYS A 10 17.02 -8.06 5.08
CA LYS A 10 15.86 -8.58 5.78
C LYS A 10 15.30 -7.41 6.57
N ILE A 11 14.17 -6.84 6.12
CA ILE A 11 13.42 -5.85 6.89
C ILE A 11 13.02 -6.52 8.20
N THR A 12 13.79 -6.26 9.25
CA THR A 12 13.46 -6.59 10.62
C THR A 12 12.35 -5.62 11.04
N PRO A 13 11.24 -6.09 11.62
CA PRO A 13 10.38 -5.16 12.36
C PRO A 13 11.25 -4.46 13.39
N ASP A 14 11.08 -3.15 13.52
CA ASP A 14 11.70 -2.31 14.54
C ASP A 14 11.35 -2.88 15.93
N ILE A 15 12.20 -3.77 16.42
CA ILE A 15 12.11 -4.35 17.75
C ILE A 15 13.27 -3.75 18.50
N ASP A 16 12.97 -2.78 19.34
CA ASP A 16 13.87 -2.24 20.37
C ASP A 16 14.62 -3.40 21.04
N THR A 17 15.91 -3.56 20.71
CA THR A 17 16.73 -4.71 21.11
C THR A 17 17.04 -4.74 22.60
N ASN A 18 16.64 -3.71 23.35
CA ASN A 18 16.89 -3.55 24.79
C ASN A 18 15.68 -3.86 25.69
N ASN A 19 14.53 -4.27 25.16
CA ASN A 19 13.36 -4.57 25.99
C ASN A 19 12.92 -6.04 25.83
N LYS A 20 12.78 -6.74 26.96
CA LYS A 20 12.39 -8.16 27.01
C LYS A 20 11.03 -8.33 26.33
N ILE A 21 11.03 -8.87 25.11
CA ILE A 21 9.81 -9.10 24.31
C ILE A 21 8.81 -9.91 25.15
N LYS A 22 7.61 -9.35 25.38
CA LYS A 22 6.55 -9.99 26.17
C LYS A 22 6.15 -11.31 25.52
N LEU A 23 5.71 -12.28 26.33
CA LEU A 23 5.34 -13.62 25.84
C LEU A 23 4.27 -13.55 24.74
N LEU A 24 3.29 -12.67 24.90
CA LEU A 24 2.22 -12.46 23.90
C LEU A 24 2.75 -11.87 22.58
N ASP A 25 3.77 -11.01 22.64
CA ASP A 25 4.39 -10.46 21.43
C ASP A 25 5.18 -11.55 20.69
N LYS A 26 5.86 -12.46 21.42
CA LYS A 26 6.52 -13.63 20.81
C LYS A 26 5.51 -14.56 20.13
N VAL A 27 4.39 -14.87 20.79
CA VAL A 27 3.34 -15.71 20.18
C VAL A 27 2.75 -15.03 18.94
N ARG A 28 2.45 -13.72 19.01
CA ARG A 28 1.96 -12.95 17.86
C ARG A 28 2.96 -12.97 16.70
N ILE A 29 4.24 -12.74 16.97
CA ILE A 29 5.30 -12.76 15.96
C ILE A 29 5.45 -14.16 15.36
N THR A 30 5.50 -15.21 16.19
CA THR A 30 5.66 -16.60 15.75
C THR A 30 4.48 -17.07 14.91
N LEU A 31 3.25 -16.75 15.31
CA LEU A 31 2.06 -17.05 14.50
C LEU A 31 2.11 -16.29 13.18
N ARG A 32 2.51 -15.01 13.17
CA ARG A 32 2.68 -14.24 11.93
C ARG A 32 3.74 -14.86 11.02
N THR A 33 4.88 -15.29 11.55
CA THR A 33 5.98 -15.85 10.74
C THR A 33 5.73 -17.29 10.29
N ASN A 34 4.94 -18.07 11.02
CA ASN A 34 4.64 -19.46 10.70
C ASN A 34 3.38 -19.60 9.81
N HIS A 35 2.37 -18.74 10.01
CA HIS A 35 1.12 -18.78 9.25
C HIS A 35 1.22 -18.05 7.92
N TYR A 36 2.07 -17.03 7.83
CA TYR A 36 2.30 -16.31 6.59
C TYR A 36 3.78 -16.43 6.20
N SER A 37 4.04 -17.20 5.15
CA SER A 37 5.39 -17.31 4.60
C SER A 37 5.69 -16.06 3.78
N LYS A 38 6.62 -15.23 4.24
CA LYS A 38 7.12 -14.04 3.53
C LYS A 38 7.46 -14.33 2.06
N LYS A 39 7.86 -15.57 1.75
CA LYS A 39 8.18 -16.05 0.39
C LYS A 39 6.97 -16.01 -0.54
N THR A 40 5.77 -16.19 -0.01
CA THR A 40 4.50 -16.23 -0.77
C THR A 40 3.77 -14.88 -0.73
N GLU A 41 3.81 -14.14 0.38
CA GLU A 41 3.10 -12.85 0.50
C GLU A 41 3.66 -11.76 -0.42
N ILE A 42 5.00 -11.62 -0.44
CA ILE A 42 5.67 -10.56 -1.20
C ILE A 42 5.37 -10.65 -2.70
N PRO A 43 5.49 -11.82 -3.37
CA PRO A 43 5.17 -11.91 -4.80
C PRO A 43 3.69 -11.64 -5.09
N GLU A 44 2.76 -12.15 -4.27
CA GLU A 44 1.33 -11.91 -4.46
C GLU A 44 0.97 -10.43 -4.29
N LEU A 45 1.51 -9.77 -3.27
CA LEU A 45 1.27 -8.34 -3.05
C LEU A 45 1.88 -7.48 -4.17
N LYS A 46 3.07 -7.82 -4.65
CA LYS A 46 3.68 -7.13 -5.79
C LYS A 46 2.85 -7.29 -7.06
N LYS A 47 2.34 -8.50 -7.31
CA LYS A 47 1.45 -8.78 -8.44
C LYS A 47 0.16 -7.96 -8.34
N HIS A 48 -0.48 -7.95 -7.16
CA HIS A 48 -1.67 -7.14 -6.89
C HIS A 48 -1.44 -5.65 -7.14
N LEU A 49 -0.39 -5.08 -6.54
CA LEU A 49 -0.04 -3.66 -6.72
C LEU A 49 0.29 -3.32 -8.18
N TYR A 50 0.87 -4.26 -8.95
CA TYR A 50 1.15 -4.06 -10.36
C TYR A 50 -0.13 -4.01 -11.20
N GLU A 51 -1.12 -4.85 -10.92
CA GLU A 51 -2.41 -4.78 -11.61
C GLU A 51 -3.16 -3.49 -11.27
N LEU A 52 -3.18 -3.08 -10.00
CA LEU A 52 -3.74 -1.79 -9.59
C LEU A 52 -3.05 -0.61 -10.27
N TYR A 53 -1.74 -0.67 -10.45
CA TYR A 53 -1.00 0.39 -11.15
C TYR A 53 -1.43 0.54 -12.61
N LYS A 54 -1.71 -0.57 -13.30
CA LYS A 54 -2.24 -0.53 -14.67
C LYS A 54 -3.64 0.07 -14.70
N GLU A 55 -4.51 -0.39 -13.81
CA GLU A 55 -5.88 0.10 -13.69
C GLU A 55 -5.91 1.61 -13.44
N HIS A 56 -5.15 2.07 -12.44
CA HIS A 56 -5.01 3.49 -12.12
C HIS A 56 -4.54 4.32 -13.32
N LYS A 57 -3.59 3.83 -14.13
CA LYS A 57 -3.19 4.51 -15.37
C LYS A 57 -4.35 4.63 -16.36
N THR A 58 -5.13 3.57 -16.52
CA THR A 58 -6.29 3.60 -17.41
C THR A 58 -7.40 4.53 -16.90
N ASP A 59 -7.57 4.63 -15.58
CA ASP A 59 -8.57 5.51 -14.97
C ASP A 59 -8.16 6.98 -14.99
N LEU A 60 -6.87 7.27 -14.86
CA LEU A 60 -6.34 8.62 -15.09
C LEU A 60 -6.65 9.12 -16.50
N LEU A 61 -6.53 8.26 -17.53
CA LEU A 61 -6.91 8.62 -18.90
C LEU A 61 -8.40 8.92 -19.04
N LYS A 62 -9.24 8.31 -18.19
CA LYS A 62 -10.70 8.53 -18.14
C LYS A 62 -11.09 9.68 -17.20
N ASN A 63 -10.12 10.41 -16.64
CA ASN A 63 -10.33 11.45 -15.61
C ASN A 63 -11.03 10.94 -14.33
N LYS A 64 -10.81 9.67 -13.96
CA LYS A 64 -11.40 9.01 -12.77
C LYS A 64 -10.38 8.45 -11.78
N GLY A 65 -9.08 8.62 -12.05
CA GLY A 65 -7.98 8.11 -11.23
C GLY A 65 -7.48 9.09 -10.16
N GLU A 66 -8.30 10.04 -9.69
CA GLU A 66 -7.87 11.04 -8.71
C GLU A 66 -8.46 10.74 -7.33
N THR A 67 -7.61 10.73 -6.30
CA THR A 67 -8.04 10.55 -4.90
C THR A 67 -8.32 11.89 -4.22
N ILE A 68 -9.26 11.92 -3.29
CA ILE A 68 -9.52 13.10 -2.45
C ILE A 68 -8.48 13.17 -1.35
N LEU A 69 -7.75 14.29 -1.31
CA LEU A 69 -6.78 14.59 -0.27
C LEU A 69 -7.38 15.54 0.77
N LEU A 70 -6.89 15.46 2.01
CA LEU A 70 -7.18 16.46 3.04
C LEU A 70 -6.74 17.86 2.57
N TYR A 71 -7.47 18.90 2.98
CA TYR A 71 -7.27 20.28 2.52
C TYR A 71 -5.80 20.75 2.55
N SER A 72 -5.10 20.49 3.66
CA SER A 72 -3.70 20.88 3.83
C SER A 72 -2.74 20.16 2.87
N LEU A 73 -3.02 18.90 2.55
CA LEU A 73 -2.23 18.10 1.61
C LEU A 73 -2.50 18.52 0.17
N ALA A 74 -3.78 18.70 -0.18
CA ALA A 74 -4.17 19.18 -1.52
C ALA A 74 -3.53 20.55 -1.84
N ARG A 75 -3.45 21.44 -0.85
CA ARG A 75 -2.81 22.76 -1.02
C ARG A 75 -1.29 22.67 -1.21
N LYS A 76 -0.63 21.78 -0.48
CA LYS A 76 0.84 21.63 -0.51
C LYS A 76 1.30 20.82 -1.73
N TYR A 77 0.51 19.83 -2.15
CA TYR A 77 0.81 18.92 -3.25
C TYR A 77 -0.41 18.81 -4.19
N PRO A 78 -0.61 19.78 -5.09
CA PRO A 78 -1.81 19.85 -5.93
C PRO A 78 -1.95 18.67 -6.91
N ASN A 79 -0.86 18.00 -7.26
CA ASN A 79 -0.88 16.84 -8.16
C ASN A 79 -0.89 15.48 -7.44
N ALA A 80 -0.77 15.46 -6.10
CA ALA A 80 -0.66 14.21 -5.35
C ALA A 80 -1.90 13.32 -5.50
N GLY A 81 -3.08 13.90 -5.72
CA GLY A 81 -4.31 13.13 -5.93
C GLY A 81 -4.24 12.19 -7.14
N LYS A 82 -3.40 12.49 -8.14
CA LYS A 82 -3.23 11.71 -9.38
C LYS A 82 -2.05 10.75 -9.33
N GLU A 83 -1.26 10.80 -8.25
CA GLU A 83 -0.09 9.96 -8.09
C GLU A 83 -0.49 8.61 -7.48
N PHE A 84 0.05 7.51 -8.03
CA PHE A 84 -0.27 6.17 -7.54
C PHE A 84 0.09 5.95 -6.06
N GLY A 85 1.12 6.64 -5.56
CA GLY A 85 1.53 6.52 -4.15
C GLY A 85 0.52 7.05 -3.14
N TRP A 86 -0.47 7.84 -3.59
CA TRP A 86 -1.55 8.35 -2.77
C TRP A 86 -2.86 7.57 -2.95
N GLN A 87 -2.89 6.62 -3.89
CA GLN A 87 -4.04 5.75 -4.10
C GLN A 87 -4.11 4.67 -3.04
N ASN A 88 -5.32 4.17 -2.78
CA ASN A 88 -5.47 3.07 -1.86
C ASN A 88 -4.93 1.76 -2.47
N ALA A 89 -4.19 0.98 -1.67
CA ALA A 89 -3.63 -0.30 -2.10
C ALA A 89 -4.69 -1.41 -2.28
N PHE A 90 -5.93 -1.15 -1.84
CA PHE A 90 -7.08 -2.03 -2.01
C PHE A 90 -8.26 -1.19 -2.48
N SER A 91 -8.28 -0.88 -3.77
CA SER A 91 -9.38 -0.14 -4.39
C SER A 91 -10.70 -0.90 -4.25
N ALA A 92 -11.79 -0.16 -4.05
CA ALA A 92 -13.14 -0.70 -4.14
C ALA A 92 -13.53 -0.95 -5.60
N ASP A 93 -14.45 -1.88 -5.84
CA ASP A 93 -14.97 -2.17 -7.18
C ASP A 93 -15.84 -1.03 -7.76
N LYS A 94 -16.24 -0.07 -6.92
CA LYS A 94 -17.14 1.03 -7.27
C LYS A 94 -16.50 2.38 -6.98
N PHE A 95 -16.69 3.31 -7.92
CA PHE A 95 -16.36 4.72 -7.74
C PHE A 95 -17.52 5.44 -7.07
N ILE A 96 -17.23 6.13 -5.97
CA ILE A 96 -18.18 7.02 -5.29
C ILE A 96 -17.91 8.43 -5.80
N LYS A 97 -18.95 9.12 -6.26
CA LYS A 97 -18.83 10.51 -6.67
C LYS A 97 -19.08 11.40 -5.46
N ASP A 98 -18.09 12.16 -5.04
CA ASP A 98 -18.27 13.15 -3.98
C ASP A 98 -19.01 14.37 -4.54
N GLU A 99 -20.07 14.79 -3.85
CA GLU A 99 -20.93 15.91 -4.29
C GLU A 99 -20.20 17.26 -4.20
N ASN A 100 -19.25 17.38 -3.28
CA ASN A 100 -18.54 18.63 -3.02
C ASN A 100 -17.39 18.89 -4.00
N SER A 101 -16.68 17.83 -4.42
CA SER A 101 -15.54 17.93 -5.34
C SER A 101 -15.86 17.52 -6.78
N GLY A 102 -16.96 16.78 -7.01
CA GLY A 102 -17.33 16.24 -8.32
C GLY A 102 -16.42 15.12 -8.83
N LEU A 103 -15.41 14.72 -8.05
CA LEU A 103 -14.44 13.67 -8.36
C LEU A 103 -15.01 12.29 -8.01
N GLY A 104 -14.74 11.30 -8.86
CA GLY A 104 -15.06 9.89 -8.57
C GLY A 104 -13.90 9.24 -7.83
N VAL A 105 -14.08 8.93 -6.56
CA VAL A 105 -13.07 8.30 -5.70
C VAL A 105 -13.36 6.83 -5.47
N ASN A 106 -12.31 6.01 -5.48
CA ASN A 106 -12.36 4.64 -4.97
C ASN A 106 -12.16 4.69 -3.44
N SER A 107 -13.25 4.91 -2.71
CA SER A 107 -13.22 4.90 -1.25
C SER A 107 -13.62 3.52 -0.71
N PRO A 108 -12.85 2.90 0.21
CA PRO A 108 -13.22 1.63 0.85
C PRO A 108 -14.27 1.76 1.95
N LEU A 109 -14.63 2.99 2.31
CA LEU A 109 -15.57 3.31 3.37
C LEU A 109 -16.92 3.63 2.75
N ASP A 110 -17.70 2.57 2.50
CA ASP A 110 -19.16 2.54 2.46
C ASP A 110 -19.61 1.32 3.29
#